data_AF-A0A382K691-F1
#
_entry.id   AF-A0A382K691-F1
#
_cell.length_a   1.000
_cell.length_b   1.000
_cell.length_c   1.000
_cell.angle_alpha   90.00
_cell.angle_beta   90.00
_cell.angle_gamma   90.00
#
_symmetry.space_group_name_H-M   'P 1'
#
loop_
_entity.id
_entity.type
_entity.pdbx_description
1 polymer ?
#
loop_
_entity_poly.entity_id
_entity_poly.type
_entity_poly.pdbx_seq_one_letter_code
_entity_poly.pdbx_strand_id
1 'polypeptide(L)'
;AFLDDCGICSGGDAGHEANSDKDDCGDCFGENADMDCNGDCGLSYGAAYFDDCGVCSGGYSGHLANSDQDCNGDCFGDAYEDDCSVCSGGDSGHVENTDKDCNGDCFGEAHLDDCGECSDGLSGHPADSDKDCNGDCFGDAFLDDCEICSGGGSDHTADMDKDCNGDCFGEAVIDDCGECSDGLSGHPANSDQDCMGECFGPAFEQNYCYDFDGDGYGGYTLDPETFCNLDVPSGWVPNCADTDDGCASNYHDCMGDCNGTEVDAIYYFDFDSDGLGSDISEEFCSGAVDPGWVSNSSDIDDDCFSNYLDCAGVCDGDAEVLIYWEDNDGDDLGSDNAQSFCNAEVPTGWAENSDDEDDNCYSNFHDCAGECNGSAQLITYCADTDSDELGNPGTEAEYCNTECSGIEDFCVESVPDGWVEGCD
;
A
#
# COMPACT_ATOMS: atom_id res chain seq x y z
N ALA A 1 -0.04 110.72 122.84
CA ALA A 1 -0.09 109.41 122.21
C ALA A 1 -1.53 108.90 122.20
N PHE A 2 -1.91 108.16 121.16
CA PHE A 2 -3.19 107.43 121.02
C PHE A 2 -2.90 106.02 120.50
N LEU A 3 -3.81 105.04 120.69
CA LEU A 3 -3.66 103.71 120.07
C LEU A 3 -4.06 103.79 118.59
N ASP A 4 -3.23 103.26 117.70
CA ASP A 4 -3.55 103.13 116.28
C ASP A 4 -4.33 101.84 115.96
N ASP A 5 -4.58 101.58 114.68
CA ASP A 5 -5.44 100.48 114.23
C ASP A 5 -4.79 99.10 114.48
N CYS A 6 -3.47 99.07 114.68
CA CYS A 6 -2.72 97.87 115.08
C CYS A 6 -2.65 97.71 116.61
N GLY A 7 -3.31 98.61 117.34
CA GLY A 7 -3.34 98.62 118.79
C GLY A 7 -2.03 99.10 119.43
N ILE A 8 -1.15 99.74 118.66
CA ILE A 8 0.14 100.25 119.14
C ILE A 8 -0.02 101.72 119.53
N CYS A 9 0.64 102.11 120.63
CA CYS A 9 0.55 103.48 121.12
C CYS A 9 1.43 104.40 120.25
N SER A 10 0.80 105.16 119.38
CA SER A 10 1.43 105.95 118.32
C SER A 10 1.26 107.47 118.54
N GLY A 11 2.24 108.23 118.05
CA GLY A 11 2.27 109.70 118.11
C GLY A 11 2.58 110.34 119.49
N GLY A 12 2.90 111.63 119.48
CA GLY A 12 3.44 112.33 120.66
C GLY A 12 4.86 111.87 120.99
N ASP A 13 5.18 111.69 122.26
CA ASP A 13 6.52 111.24 122.71
C ASP A 13 6.75 109.72 122.52
N ALA A 14 5.81 108.99 121.93
CA ALA A 14 5.93 107.54 121.71
C ALA A 14 6.95 107.18 120.61
N GLY A 15 7.28 108.11 119.71
CA GLY A 15 8.25 107.89 118.62
C GLY A 15 7.83 106.88 117.54
N HIS A 16 6.61 106.33 117.62
CA HIS A 16 6.03 105.40 116.66
C HIS A 16 5.04 106.12 115.73
N GLU A 17 5.17 105.91 114.41
CA GLU A 17 4.24 106.46 113.42
C GLU A 17 2.96 105.62 113.38
N ALA A 18 1.81 106.28 113.36
CA ALA A 18 0.54 105.57 113.41
C ALA A 18 0.37 104.67 112.16
N ASN A 19 0.04 103.40 112.38
CA ASN A 19 -0.18 102.38 111.35
C ASN A 19 1.05 102.02 110.49
N SER A 20 2.28 102.36 110.91
CA SER A 20 3.49 101.94 110.17
C SER A 20 3.70 100.41 110.16
N ASP A 21 3.05 99.69 111.08
CA ASP A 21 3.10 98.24 111.17
C ASP A 21 2.09 97.53 110.25
N LYS A 22 1.25 98.28 109.51
CA LYS A 22 0.39 97.70 108.47
C LYS A 22 1.20 97.45 107.22
N ASP A 23 1.05 96.25 106.68
CA ASP A 23 1.56 95.93 105.35
C ASP A 23 0.63 96.47 104.25
N ASP A 24 0.95 96.21 102.97
CA ASP A 24 0.19 96.71 101.83
C ASP A 24 -1.21 96.09 101.72
N CYS A 25 -1.45 94.96 102.40
CA CYS A 25 -2.75 94.34 102.59
C CYS A 25 -3.55 94.92 103.75
N GLY A 26 -2.93 95.83 104.52
CA GLY A 26 -3.54 96.47 105.67
C GLY A 26 -3.50 95.61 106.95
N ASP A 27 -2.77 94.49 106.92
CA ASP A 27 -2.61 93.59 108.05
C ASP A 27 -1.43 94.01 108.92
N CYS A 28 -1.68 94.07 110.22
CA CYS A 28 -0.69 94.49 111.20
C CYS A 28 0.33 93.38 111.43
N PHE A 29 1.62 93.69 111.19
CA PHE A 29 2.74 92.76 111.25
C PHE A 29 2.65 91.58 110.26
N GLY A 30 1.94 91.73 109.15
CA GLY A 30 1.71 90.67 108.16
C GLY A 30 2.82 90.44 107.13
N GLU A 31 3.74 91.40 106.95
CA GLU A 31 4.83 91.37 105.95
C GLU A 31 4.37 91.01 104.52
N ASN A 32 3.15 91.37 104.12
CA ASN A 32 2.52 91.03 102.83
C ASN A 32 2.37 89.51 102.60
N ALA A 33 2.37 88.69 103.65
CA ALA A 33 2.23 87.24 103.51
C ALA A 33 0.90 86.80 102.86
N ASP A 34 -0.14 87.64 102.98
CA ASP A 34 -1.48 87.42 102.41
C ASP A 34 -1.66 88.06 101.01
N MET A 35 -0.59 88.61 100.43
CA MET A 35 -0.53 89.15 99.08
C MET A 35 -0.10 88.08 98.07
N ASP A 36 -0.84 87.92 96.98
CA ASP A 36 -0.45 87.06 95.87
C ASP A 36 0.51 87.76 94.88
N CYS A 37 1.01 87.05 93.86
CA CYS A 37 1.98 87.67 92.92
C CYS A 37 1.38 88.80 92.06
N ASN A 38 0.04 88.93 92.01
CA ASN A 38 -0.67 89.98 91.28
C ASN A 38 -1.02 91.16 92.20
N GLY A 39 -0.58 91.13 93.47
CA GLY A 39 -0.83 92.17 94.45
C GLY A 39 -2.23 92.11 95.06
N ASP A 40 -2.96 90.99 94.92
CA ASP A 40 -4.27 90.82 95.54
C ASP A 40 -4.13 90.29 96.97
N CYS A 41 -4.86 90.92 97.89
CA CYS A 41 -4.79 90.67 99.33
C CYS A 41 -6.01 89.87 99.78
N GLY A 42 -5.81 88.58 100.06
CA GLY A 42 -6.87 87.67 100.51
C GLY A 42 -6.76 86.26 99.91
N LEU A 43 -6.04 85.37 100.60
CA LEU A 43 -5.76 83.99 100.15
C LEU A 43 -6.97 83.04 100.30
N SER A 44 -8.10 83.37 99.67
CA SER A 44 -9.31 82.55 99.71
C SER A 44 -9.71 82.09 98.30
N TYR A 45 -8.95 81.12 97.78
CA TYR A 45 -9.17 80.37 96.53
C TYR A 45 -9.06 81.19 95.24
N GLY A 46 -8.08 80.81 94.40
CA GLY A 46 -7.79 81.52 93.15
C GLY A 46 -6.77 82.64 93.32
N ALA A 47 -5.80 82.51 94.23
CA ALA A 47 -4.63 83.40 94.26
C ALA A 47 -3.76 83.17 93.02
N ALA A 48 -3.19 84.23 92.49
CA ALA A 48 -2.18 84.15 91.45
C ALA A 48 -0.85 83.66 92.04
N TYR A 49 -0.14 82.79 91.32
CA TYR A 49 1.16 82.26 91.73
C TYR A 49 2.14 82.35 90.56
N PHE A 50 3.44 82.38 90.87
CA PHE A 50 4.45 82.27 89.83
C PHE A 50 4.44 80.84 89.27
N ASP A 51 4.20 80.72 87.97
CA ASP A 51 4.29 79.44 87.26
C ASP A 51 5.75 79.04 86.95
N ASP A 52 5.94 77.97 86.18
CA ASP A 52 7.27 77.43 85.89
C ASP A 52 8.12 78.40 85.04
N CYS A 53 7.48 79.38 84.39
CA CYS A 53 8.12 80.46 83.65
C CYS A 53 8.40 81.70 84.48
N GLY A 54 8.05 81.66 85.77
CA GLY A 54 8.17 82.80 86.66
C GLY A 54 7.18 83.93 86.33
N VAL A 55 6.11 83.62 85.58
CA VAL A 55 5.02 84.56 85.28
C VAL A 55 3.94 84.40 86.32
N CYS A 56 3.39 85.52 86.78
CA CYS A 56 2.27 85.49 87.70
C CYS A 56 1.01 85.00 86.96
N SER A 57 0.57 83.79 87.29
CA SER A 57 -0.47 83.04 86.58
C SER A 57 -1.55 82.53 87.53
N GLY A 58 -2.74 82.26 86.99
CA GLY A 58 -3.92 81.90 87.78
C GLY A 58 -4.58 83.08 88.48
N GLY A 59 -5.68 82.83 89.19
CA GLY A 59 -6.46 83.90 89.84
C GLY A 59 -6.95 84.99 88.89
N TYR A 60 -6.77 86.25 89.29
CA TYR A 60 -7.11 87.44 88.48
C TYR A 60 -5.92 88.00 87.68
N SER A 61 -4.82 87.25 87.54
CA SER A 61 -3.67 87.67 86.72
C SER A 61 -4.01 87.84 85.23
N GLY A 62 -5.02 87.11 84.75
CA GLY A 62 -5.36 87.03 83.32
C GLY A 62 -4.43 86.13 82.51
N HIS A 63 -3.46 85.47 83.15
CA HIS A 63 -2.53 84.52 82.54
C HIS A 63 -2.84 83.09 82.99
N LEU A 64 -2.88 82.15 82.03
CA LEU A 64 -3.05 80.72 82.33
C LEU A 64 -1.67 80.15 82.64
N ALA A 65 -1.56 79.36 83.71
CA ALA A 65 -0.26 78.79 84.10
C ALA A 65 0.39 78.03 82.95
N ASN A 66 1.66 78.35 82.69
CA ASN A 66 2.49 77.77 81.64
C ASN A 66 1.95 77.99 80.21
N SER A 67 1.01 78.91 79.97
CA SER A 67 0.58 79.24 78.59
C SER A 67 1.66 79.91 77.77
N ASP A 68 2.70 80.40 78.43
CA ASP A 68 3.89 80.97 77.80
C ASP A 68 4.95 79.89 77.47
N GLN A 69 4.71 78.61 77.83
CA GLN A 69 5.56 77.51 77.39
C GLN A 69 5.23 77.14 75.94
N ASP A 70 6.28 76.92 75.17
CA ASP A 70 6.19 76.31 73.85
C ASP A 70 5.98 74.78 73.98
N CYS A 71 5.83 74.05 72.87
CA CYS A 71 5.59 72.60 72.94
C CYS A 71 6.77 71.79 73.52
N ASN A 72 7.98 72.36 73.57
CA ASN A 72 9.17 71.74 74.15
C ASN A 72 9.26 72.00 75.67
N GLY A 73 8.32 72.78 76.21
CA GLY A 73 8.30 73.21 77.61
C GLY A 73 9.20 74.41 77.88
N ASP A 74 9.73 75.06 76.85
CA ASP A 74 10.57 76.24 77.00
C ASP A 74 9.71 77.48 77.17
N CYS A 75 9.94 78.19 78.27
CA CYS A 75 9.24 79.43 78.57
C CYS A 75 9.61 80.53 77.59
N PHE A 76 8.59 81.10 76.93
CA PHE A 76 8.73 82.04 75.81
C PHE A 76 9.54 81.48 74.65
N GLY A 77 9.50 80.16 74.47
CA GLY A 77 10.15 79.48 73.36
C GLY A 77 9.39 79.62 72.04
N ASP A 78 10.06 79.27 70.95
CA ASP A 78 9.55 79.39 69.58
C ASP A 78 9.08 78.03 69.01
N ALA A 79 9.15 76.92 69.77
CA ALA A 79 8.75 75.60 69.26
C ALA A 79 7.22 75.45 69.17
N TYR A 80 6.74 74.79 68.11
CA TYR A 80 5.32 74.55 67.89
C TYR A 80 5.05 73.13 67.39
N GLU A 81 3.84 72.64 67.65
CA GLU A 81 3.37 71.38 67.05
C GLU A 81 3.22 71.56 65.54
N ASP A 82 3.91 70.74 64.76
CA ASP A 82 3.77 70.72 63.31
C ASP A 82 2.54 69.91 62.87
N ASP A 83 2.36 69.73 61.55
CA ASP A 83 1.22 69.00 60.99
C ASP A 83 1.17 67.52 61.41
N CYS A 84 2.30 66.96 61.85
CA CYS A 84 2.40 65.61 62.39
C CYS A 84 2.20 65.55 63.90
N SER A 85 1.86 66.69 64.53
CA SER A 85 1.78 66.82 65.98
C SER A 85 3.09 66.41 66.66
N VAL A 86 4.21 66.79 66.02
CA VAL A 86 5.56 66.72 66.59
C VAL A 86 6.00 68.14 66.89
N CYS A 87 6.50 68.34 68.11
CA CYS A 87 7.09 69.62 68.50
C CYS A 87 8.33 69.92 67.65
N SER A 88 8.25 70.97 66.83
CA SER A 88 9.25 71.38 65.83
C SER A 88 9.64 72.85 65.96
N GLY A 89 10.82 73.22 65.45
CA GLY A 89 11.34 74.58 65.58
C GLY A 89 11.92 74.89 66.98
N GLY A 90 12.39 76.12 67.20
CA GLY A 90 13.03 76.51 68.47
C GLY A 90 14.17 75.57 68.88
N ASP A 91 14.15 75.14 70.15
CA ASP A 91 15.11 74.22 70.76
C ASP A 91 14.62 72.74 70.79
N SER A 92 13.53 72.42 70.08
CA SER A 92 12.97 71.04 70.01
C SER A 92 13.94 70.02 69.38
N GLY A 93 14.87 70.48 68.54
CA GLY A 93 15.76 69.62 67.76
C GLY A 93 15.09 68.96 66.55
N HIS A 94 13.81 69.23 66.29
CA HIS A 94 13.05 68.73 65.15
C HIS A 94 12.83 69.85 64.11
N VAL A 95 13.06 69.49 62.84
CA VAL A 95 12.75 70.38 61.71
C VAL A 95 11.33 70.08 61.27
N GLU A 96 10.54 71.13 61.07
CA GLU A 96 9.12 71.03 60.71
C GLU A 96 8.89 70.04 59.55
N ASN A 97 7.92 69.14 59.72
CA ASN A 97 7.44 68.22 58.69
C ASN A 97 8.47 67.20 58.16
N THR A 98 9.63 67.03 58.80
CA THR A 98 10.60 66.00 58.36
C THR A 98 10.12 64.57 58.57
N ASP A 99 9.10 64.39 59.42
CA ASP A 99 8.47 63.10 59.67
C ASP A 99 7.43 62.73 58.60
N LYS A 100 7.12 63.62 57.65
CA LYS A 100 6.27 63.28 56.51
C LYS A 100 7.05 62.52 55.45
N ASP A 101 6.44 61.47 54.94
CA ASP A 101 6.91 60.76 53.77
C ASP A 101 6.60 61.57 52.48
N CYS A 102 6.97 61.07 51.30
CA CYS A 102 6.74 61.82 50.05
C CYS A 102 5.25 61.98 49.69
N ASN A 103 4.35 61.17 50.27
CA ASN A 103 2.90 61.25 50.09
C ASN A 103 2.27 62.26 51.07
N GLY A 104 3.08 62.84 51.97
CA GLY A 104 2.65 63.76 53.01
C GLY A 104 2.12 63.06 54.25
N ASP A 105 2.27 61.73 54.36
CA ASP A 105 1.82 60.95 55.50
C ASP A 105 2.88 60.99 56.61
N CYS A 106 2.45 61.40 57.80
CA CYS A 106 3.30 61.42 58.98
C CYS A 106 3.73 60.00 59.37
N PHE A 107 5.03 59.78 59.50
CA PHE A 107 5.67 58.48 59.75
C PHE A 107 5.30 57.42 58.70
N GLY A 108 5.02 57.85 57.47
CA GLY A 108 4.70 56.96 56.36
C GLY A 108 5.92 56.25 55.78
N GLU A 109 5.66 55.23 54.96
CA GLU A 109 6.68 54.39 54.31
C GLU A 109 6.93 54.78 52.84
N ALA A 110 6.19 55.76 52.30
CA ALA A 110 6.32 56.13 50.90
C ALA A 110 7.64 56.89 50.66
N HIS A 111 8.32 56.56 49.57
CA HIS A 111 9.58 57.20 49.21
C HIS A 111 9.64 57.47 47.71
N LEU A 112 10.52 58.39 47.31
CA LEU A 112 10.75 58.63 45.90
C LEU A 112 11.45 57.41 45.29
N ASP A 113 10.88 56.87 44.23
CA ASP A 113 11.47 55.82 43.43
C ASP A 113 12.50 56.36 42.42
N ASP A 114 13.06 55.50 41.56
CA ASP A 114 14.07 55.94 40.59
C ASP A 114 13.49 56.86 39.50
N CYS A 115 12.17 56.85 39.31
CA CYS A 115 11.45 57.75 38.40
C CYS A 115 11.14 59.10 39.04
N GLY A 116 11.38 59.23 40.34
CA GLY A 116 11.10 60.43 41.11
C GLY A 116 9.63 60.57 41.47
N GLU A 117 8.85 59.49 41.36
CA GLU A 117 7.48 59.43 41.86
C GLU A 117 7.46 58.91 43.28
N CYS A 118 6.47 59.34 44.04
CA CYS A 118 6.29 58.85 45.39
C CYS A 118 5.63 57.48 45.36
N SER A 119 6.34 56.41 45.73
CA SER A 119 5.86 55.03 45.63
C SER A 119 5.89 54.30 46.98
N ASP A 120 5.29 53.11 47.04
CA ASP A 120 5.06 52.29 48.23
C ASP A 120 4.17 52.99 49.29
N GLY A 121 4.06 52.43 50.50
CA GLY A 121 3.21 52.97 51.57
C GLY A 121 1.75 53.18 51.12
N LEU A 122 1.24 54.41 51.26
CA LEU A 122 -0.11 54.81 50.85
C LEU A 122 -0.15 55.60 49.52
N SER A 123 0.95 55.64 48.76
CA SER A 123 1.02 56.32 47.46
C SER A 123 0.13 55.71 46.38
N GLY A 124 -0.29 54.45 46.56
CA GLY A 124 -1.18 53.74 45.64
C GLY A 124 -0.50 52.94 44.53
N HIS A 125 0.84 52.89 44.48
CA HIS A 125 1.59 52.06 43.53
C HIS A 125 2.94 51.60 44.12
N PRO A 126 3.46 50.43 43.70
CA PRO A 126 4.76 49.94 44.16
C PRO A 126 5.91 50.69 43.49
N ALA A 127 7.08 50.72 44.14
CA ALA A 127 8.29 51.35 43.59
C ALA A 127 8.61 50.87 42.17
N ASP A 128 8.97 51.82 41.30
CA ASP A 128 9.37 51.60 39.91
C ASP A 128 8.29 50.97 39.01
N SER A 129 7.02 50.94 39.43
CA SER A 129 5.94 50.37 38.62
C SER A 129 5.64 51.15 37.33
N ASP A 130 6.11 52.39 37.27
CA ASP A 130 6.01 53.27 36.11
C ASP A 130 7.16 53.08 35.12
N LYS A 131 8.17 52.25 35.45
CA LYS A 131 9.19 51.86 34.47
C LYS A 131 8.60 50.85 33.49
N ASP A 132 8.92 51.05 32.22
CA ASP A 132 8.65 50.08 31.19
C ASP A 132 9.67 48.92 31.23
N CYS A 133 9.54 47.92 30.35
CA CYS A 133 10.46 46.79 30.36
C CYS A 133 11.91 47.14 29.97
N ASN A 134 12.15 48.31 29.38
CA ASN A 134 13.46 48.84 29.01
C ASN A 134 14.09 49.63 30.18
N GLY A 135 13.35 49.80 31.29
CA GLY A 135 13.75 50.56 32.45
C GLY A 135 13.51 52.06 32.30
N ASP A 136 12.80 52.49 31.26
CA ASP A 136 12.47 53.90 31.04
C ASP A 136 11.21 54.26 31.83
N CYS A 137 11.33 55.29 32.67
CA CYS A 137 10.22 55.83 33.44
C CYS A 137 9.16 56.41 32.51
N PHE A 138 7.91 55.95 32.67
CA PHE A 138 6.78 56.25 31.80
C PHE A 138 7.05 55.93 30.32
N GLY A 139 7.90 54.93 30.07
CA GLY A 139 8.23 54.48 28.74
C GLY A 139 7.10 53.67 28.09
N ASP A 140 7.20 53.51 26.77
CA ASP A 140 6.22 52.80 25.94
C ASP A 140 6.64 51.35 25.62
N ALA A 141 7.79 50.87 26.13
CA ALA A 141 8.27 49.52 25.83
C ALA A 141 7.44 48.46 26.57
N PHE A 142 7.15 47.35 25.90
CA PHE A 142 6.33 46.29 26.48
C PHE A 142 6.92 44.91 26.17
N LEU A 143 6.61 43.93 27.01
CA LEU A 143 6.94 42.54 26.72
C LEU A 143 6.03 42.04 25.59
N ASP A 144 6.63 41.57 24.51
CA ASP A 144 5.90 40.91 23.42
C ASP A 144 5.55 39.46 23.77
N ASP A 145 4.99 38.72 22.80
CA ASP A 145 4.54 37.34 23.04
C ASP A 145 5.71 36.37 23.32
N CYS A 146 6.95 36.78 23.03
CA CYS A 146 8.17 36.04 23.34
C CYS A 146 8.80 36.46 24.68
N GLU A 147 8.09 37.29 25.46
CA GLU A 147 8.55 37.86 26.72
C GLU A 147 9.83 38.71 26.56
N ILE A 148 10.05 39.27 25.36
CA ILE A 148 11.16 40.17 25.08
C ILE A 148 10.64 41.60 25.12
N CYS A 149 11.45 42.49 25.71
CA CYS A 149 11.12 43.90 25.72
C CYS A 149 11.20 44.51 24.32
N SER A 150 10.08 45.04 23.84
CA SER A 150 9.86 45.48 22.46
C SER A 150 9.26 46.89 22.41
N GLY A 151 9.59 47.66 21.37
CA GLY A 151 9.16 49.04 21.21
C GLY A 151 9.83 50.03 22.20
N GLY A 152 9.30 51.24 22.31
CA GLY A 152 9.64 52.20 23.38
C GLY A 152 11.10 52.61 23.59
N GLY A 153 12.04 52.27 22.70
CA GLY A 153 13.48 52.52 22.91
C GLY A 153 14.32 51.28 23.20
N SER A 154 13.71 50.09 23.24
CA SER A 154 14.40 48.78 23.36
C SER A 154 15.25 48.37 22.15
N ASP A 155 15.21 49.13 21.05
CA ASP A 155 15.75 48.78 19.73
C ASP A 155 15.26 47.41 19.18
N HIS A 156 14.17 46.90 19.74
CA HIS A 156 13.58 45.62 19.41
C HIS A 156 12.17 45.80 18.85
N THR A 157 11.86 45.13 17.73
CA THR A 157 10.51 45.17 17.14
C THR A 157 9.71 43.99 17.66
N ALA A 158 8.47 44.23 18.09
CA ALA A 158 7.62 43.19 18.66
C ALA A 158 7.52 41.96 17.76
N ASP A 159 7.69 40.78 18.37
CA ASP A 159 7.56 39.46 17.75
C ASP A 159 8.55 39.16 16.62
N MET A 160 9.64 39.94 16.48
CA MET A 160 10.62 39.69 15.42
C MET A 160 11.40 38.37 15.59
N ASP A 161 11.41 37.81 16.80
CA ASP A 161 12.03 36.51 17.11
C ASP A 161 11.11 35.34 16.82
N LYS A 162 9.84 35.59 16.47
CA LYS A 162 8.97 34.51 16.01
C LYS A 162 9.40 34.06 14.63
N ASP A 163 9.47 32.75 14.47
CA ASP A 163 9.61 32.12 13.17
C ASP A 163 8.27 32.17 12.40
N CYS A 164 8.21 31.62 11.18
CA CYS A 164 6.96 31.66 10.41
C CYS A 164 5.81 30.84 11.01
N ASN A 165 6.12 29.91 11.93
CA ASN A 165 5.14 29.07 12.64
C ASN A 165 4.64 29.77 13.91
N GLY A 166 5.18 30.95 14.23
CA GLY A 166 4.86 31.73 15.42
C GLY A 166 5.63 31.29 16.66
N ASP A 167 6.63 30.43 16.51
CA ASP A 167 7.46 29.97 17.62
C ASP A 167 8.58 30.97 17.92
N CYS A 168 8.63 31.42 19.16
CA CYS A 168 9.70 32.30 19.62
C CYS A 168 11.06 31.61 19.54
N PHE A 169 12.01 32.25 18.86
CA PHE A 169 13.34 31.70 18.53
C PHE A 169 13.28 30.37 17.78
N GLY A 170 12.21 30.15 17.01
CA GLY A 170 12.03 28.96 16.21
C GLY A 170 12.92 28.94 14.96
N GLU A 171 12.96 27.78 14.31
CA GLU A 171 13.77 27.54 13.12
C GLU A 171 12.92 27.45 11.83
N ALA A 172 11.59 27.58 11.92
CA ALA A 172 10.74 27.46 10.75
C ALA A 172 10.90 28.67 9.81
N VAL A 173 11.06 28.39 8.52
CA VAL A 173 11.29 29.41 7.50
C VAL A 173 10.28 29.28 6.37
N ILE A 174 10.01 30.41 5.72
CA ILE A 174 9.24 30.39 4.47
C ILE A 174 10.10 29.75 3.38
N ASP A 175 9.62 28.67 2.79
CA ASP A 175 10.32 27.95 1.73
C ASP A 175 10.04 28.54 0.33
N ASP A 176 10.53 27.88 -0.73
CA ASP A 176 10.41 28.38 -2.09
C ASP A 176 8.95 28.40 -2.60
N CYS A 177 8.06 27.64 -1.95
CA CYS A 177 6.63 27.60 -2.23
C CYS A 177 5.83 28.64 -1.45
N GLY A 178 6.48 29.39 -0.56
CA GLY A 178 5.83 30.40 0.28
C GLY A 178 5.14 29.81 1.50
N GLU A 179 5.35 28.52 1.79
CA GLU A 179 4.81 27.85 2.96
C GLU A 179 5.82 27.88 4.11
N CYS A 180 5.31 27.84 5.33
CA CYS A 180 6.15 27.76 6.51
C CYS A 180 6.62 26.31 6.72
N SER A 181 7.94 26.11 6.67
CA SER A 181 8.56 24.79 6.65
C SER A 181 9.71 24.67 7.66
N ASP A 182 10.12 23.43 7.94
CA ASP A 182 11.09 23.01 8.95
C ASP A 182 10.66 23.38 10.39
N GLY A 183 11.59 23.34 11.36
CA GLY A 183 11.30 23.64 12.76
C GLY A 183 10.16 22.79 13.34
N LEU A 184 9.15 23.46 13.92
CA LEU A 184 7.94 22.83 14.46
C LEU A 184 6.70 22.99 13.56
N SER A 185 6.88 23.46 12.31
CA SER A 185 5.78 23.57 11.33
C SER A 185 5.13 22.21 11.01
N GLY A 186 5.88 21.12 11.21
CA GLY A 186 5.47 19.77 10.79
C GLY A 186 5.54 19.56 9.28
N HIS A 187 6.15 20.49 8.55
CA HIS A 187 6.23 20.51 7.10
C HIS A 187 7.69 20.62 6.65
N PRO A 188 8.29 19.61 5.99
CA PRO A 188 9.66 19.70 5.48
C PRO A 188 9.81 20.77 4.40
N ALA A 189 10.94 21.49 4.36
CA ALA A 189 11.19 22.47 3.31
C ALA A 189 11.04 21.90 1.90
N ASN A 190 10.28 22.61 1.07
CA ASN A 190 10.02 22.28 -0.33
C ASN A 190 9.33 20.92 -0.55
N SER A 191 8.70 20.30 0.47
CA SER A 191 7.96 19.04 0.25
C SER A 191 6.70 19.19 -0.61
N ASP A 192 6.23 20.42 -0.80
CA ASP A 192 5.16 20.74 -1.73
C ASP A 192 5.62 20.83 -3.18
N GLN A 193 6.93 20.82 -3.45
CA GLN A 193 7.44 20.78 -4.83
C GLN A 193 7.22 19.39 -5.41
N ASP A 194 6.68 19.36 -6.63
CA ASP A 194 6.66 18.14 -7.42
C ASP A 194 8.05 17.81 -7.99
N CYS A 195 8.18 16.68 -8.70
CA CYS A 195 9.46 16.26 -9.28
C CYS A 195 9.97 17.18 -10.42
N MET A 196 9.20 18.19 -10.84
CA MET A 196 9.64 19.25 -11.76
C MET A 196 10.03 20.54 -11.03
N GLY A 197 9.93 20.56 -9.69
CA GLY A 197 10.18 21.75 -8.87
C GLY A 197 9.02 22.74 -8.88
N GLU A 198 7.84 22.36 -9.37
CA GLU A 198 6.64 23.21 -9.29
C GLU A 198 5.91 22.97 -7.97
N CYS A 199 5.70 24.05 -7.22
CA CYS A 199 4.94 24.01 -5.97
C CYS A 199 3.48 23.60 -6.20
N PHE A 200 3.02 22.61 -5.44
CA PHE A 200 1.70 21.98 -5.58
C PHE A 200 1.42 21.48 -7.00
N GLY A 201 2.47 21.12 -7.73
CA GLY A 201 2.38 20.67 -9.10
C GLY A 201 1.81 19.24 -9.22
N PRO A 202 1.31 18.86 -10.41
CA PRO A 202 0.72 17.55 -10.64
C PRO A 202 1.77 16.47 -10.95
N ALA A 203 3.06 16.81 -11.03
CA ALA A 203 4.08 15.83 -11.37
C ALA A 203 4.35 14.87 -10.20
N PHE A 204 4.70 13.63 -10.48
CA PHE A 204 5.05 12.66 -9.44
C PHE A 204 6.08 11.67 -9.94
N GLU A 205 6.88 11.14 -9.01
CA GLU A 205 7.82 10.06 -9.28
C GLU A 205 7.07 8.74 -9.46
N GLN A 206 7.40 8.03 -10.53
CA GLN A 206 6.83 6.75 -10.89
C GLN A 206 7.91 5.88 -11.53
N ASN A 207 7.79 4.56 -11.36
CA ASN A 207 8.62 3.60 -12.08
C ASN A 207 8.13 3.41 -13.53
N TYR A 208 9.07 3.39 -14.45
CA TYR A 208 8.89 3.09 -15.86
C TYR A 208 9.78 1.92 -16.26
N CYS A 209 9.39 1.22 -17.32
CA CYS A 209 10.16 0.14 -17.93
C CYS A 209 10.48 0.47 -19.38
N TYR A 210 11.61 0.00 -19.87
CA TYR A 210 12.05 0.26 -21.24
C TYR A 210 11.27 -0.64 -22.21
N ASP A 211 10.69 -0.03 -23.23
CA ASP A 211 9.97 -0.65 -24.34
C ASP A 211 10.97 -0.98 -25.44
N PHE A 212 11.33 -2.26 -25.56
CA PHE A 212 12.41 -2.72 -26.42
C PHE A 212 12.01 -2.88 -27.88
N ASP A 213 10.75 -3.21 -28.15
CA ASP A 213 10.24 -3.53 -29.48
C ASP A 213 9.18 -2.54 -30.00
N GLY A 214 8.75 -1.61 -29.16
CA GLY A 214 7.87 -0.49 -29.50
C GLY A 214 6.37 -0.82 -29.41
N ASP A 215 5.97 -1.84 -28.64
CA ASP A 215 4.57 -2.25 -28.52
C ASP A 215 3.77 -1.44 -27.48
N GLY A 216 4.45 -0.60 -26.70
CA GLY A 216 3.88 0.24 -25.64
C GLY A 216 3.83 -0.43 -24.26
N TYR A 217 4.40 -1.62 -24.11
CA TYR A 217 4.64 -2.33 -22.87
C TYR A 217 6.14 -2.43 -22.63
N GLY A 218 6.54 -2.26 -21.38
CA GLY A 218 7.94 -2.29 -20.99
C GLY A 218 8.32 -3.68 -20.52
N GLY A 219 9.50 -4.11 -20.93
CA GLY A 219 10.10 -5.38 -20.55
C GLY A 219 10.65 -5.40 -19.13
N TYR A 220 10.90 -6.60 -18.63
CA TYR A 220 11.58 -6.84 -17.35
C TYR A 220 13.05 -7.24 -17.52
N THR A 221 13.59 -7.21 -18.75
CA THR A 221 15.03 -7.48 -18.96
C THR A 221 15.94 -6.42 -18.34
N LEU A 222 15.42 -5.21 -18.13
CA LEU A 222 16.03 -4.18 -17.30
C LEU A 222 15.18 -3.92 -16.05
N ASP A 223 15.85 -3.59 -14.95
CA ASP A 223 15.16 -3.13 -13.74
C ASP A 223 14.42 -1.82 -14.04
N PRO A 224 13.19 -1.62 -13.52
CA PRO A 224 12.46 -0.38 -13.69
C PRO A 224 13.25 0.83 -13.15
N GLU A 225 13.22 1.94 -13.88
CA GLU A 225 13.80 3.22 -13.45
C GLU A 225 12.70 4.20 -13.01
N THR A 226 13.00 5.01 -12.00
CA THR A 226 12.09 6.03 -11.50
C THR A 226 12.30 7.33 -12.25
N PHE A 227 11.24 7.86 -12.87
CA PHE A 227 11.24 9.17 -13.52
C PHE A 227 10.08 10.03 -13.02
N CYS A 228 10.19 11.32 -13.29
CA CYS A 228 9.08 12.24 -13.16
C CYS A 228 8.09 12.00 -14.29
N ASN A 229 6.80 11.84 -13.99
CA ASN A 229 5.78 11.49 -15.00
C ASN A 229 5.62 12.51 -16.14
N LEU A 230 6.07 13.75 -15.95
CA LEU A 230 6.08 14.80 -16.98
C LEU A 230 7.44 14.96 -17.69
N ASP A 231 8.47 14.24 -17.25
CA ASP A 231 9.81 14.23 -17.84
C ASP A 231 10.34 12.79 -17.95
N VAL A 232 9.73 12.04 -18.88
CA VAL A 232 10.07 10.63 -19.14
C VAL A 232 10.84 10.55 -20.45
N PRO A 233 12.05 9.94 -20.48
CA PRO A 233 12.79 9.74 -21.71
C PRO A 233 12.03 8.87 -22.72
N SER A 234 12.25 9.11 -24.02
CA SER A 234 11.63 8.30 -25.08
C SER A 234 12.02 6.82 -24.98
N GLY A 235 11.05 5.93 -25.15
CA GLY A 235 11.24 4.48 -25.04
C GLY A 235 10.98 3.92 -23.65
N TRP A 236 10.62 4.75 -22.67
CA TRP A 236 10.17 4.29 -21.34
C TRP A 236 8.66 4.40 -21.22
N VAL A 237 8.02 3.34 -20.76
CA VAL A 237 6.56 3.24 -20.60
C VAL A 237 6.20 2.84 -19.17
N PRO A 238 5.05 3.32 -18.63
CA PRO A 238 4.66 3.07 -17.25
C PRO A 238 4.12 1.65 -17.01
N ASN A 239 3.86 0.90 -18.09
CA ASN A 239 3.26 -0.42 -18.01
C ASN A 239 4.32 -1.50 -18.29
N CYS A 240 4.81 -2.14 -17.24
CA CYS A 240 5.87 -3.15 -17.30
C CYS A 240 5.35 -4.58 -17.54
N ALA A 241 4.36 -4.72 -18.42
CA ALA A 241 3.65 -5.98 -18.62
C ALA A 241 4.04 -6.70 -19.92
N ASP A 242 5.16 -6.30 -20.54
CA ASP A 242 5.67 -7.02 -21.70
C ASP A 242 6.21 -8.39 -21.26
N THR A 243 5.86 -9.40 -22.04
CA THR A 243 6.28 -10.78 -21.81
C THR A 243 7.43 -11.18 -22.72
N ASP A 244 7.65 -10.47 -23.83
CA ASP A 244 8.66 -10.74 -24.83
C ASP A 244 9.24 -9.44 -25.43
N ASP A 245 10.31 -8.97 -24.79
CA ASP A 245 11.07 -7.77 -25.19
C ASP A 245 11.65 -7.81 -26.63
N GLY A 246 11.55 -8.94 -27.33
CA GLY A 246 12.01 -9.12 -28.70
C GLY A 246 10.88 -9.11 -29.74
N CYS A 247 9.61 -9.07 -29.33
CA CYS A 247 8.47 -9.28 -30.22
C CYS A 247 7.19 -8.56 -29.82
N ALA A 248 6.87 -7.49 -30.57
CA ALA A 248 5.76 -6.60 -30.25
C ALA A 248 4.36 -7.24 -30.27
N SER A 249 4.22 -8.46 -30.79
CA SER A 249 2.96 -9.21 -30.76
C SER A 249 2.91 -10.30 -29.69
N ASN A 250 4.04 -10.57 -29.02
CA ASN A 250 4.27 -11.74 -28.17
C ASN A 250 3.99 -13.09 -28.87
N TYR A 251 3.90 -13.09 -30.20
CA TYR A 251 3.57 -14.28 -30.98
C TYR A 251 4.76 -14.69 -31.83
N HIS A 252 5.28 -15.87 -31.52
CA HIS A 252 6.34 -16.52 -32.28
C HIS A 252 5.75 -17.70 -33.04
N ASP A 253 6.29 -17.95 -34.23
CA ASP A 253 6.02 -19.18 -34.95
C ASP A 253 6.83 -20.35 -34.38
N CYS A 254 6.68 -21.55 -34.95
CA CYS A 254 7.38 -22.74 -34.46
C CYS A 254 8.91 -22.70 -34.67
N MET A 255 9.44 -21.75 -35.46
CA MET A 255 10.88 -21.49 -35.59
C MET A 255 11.38 -20.48 -34.56
N GLY A 256 10.49 -19.89 -33.76
CA GLY A 256 10.81 -18.83 -32.81
C GLY A 256 10.87 -17.44 -33.47
N ASP A 257 10.45 -17.29 -34.72
CA ASP A 257 10.44 -16.00 -35.40
C ASP A 257 9.19 -15.20 -35.01
N CYS A 258 9.39 -13.95 -34.58
CA CYS A 258 8.31 -13.04 -34.20
C CYS A 258 7.38 -12.75 -35.39
N ASN A 259 6.08 -13.02 -35.23
CA ASN A 259 5.07 -12.99 -36.29
C ASN A 259 5.45 -13.81 -37.53
N GLY A 260 6.20 -14.89 -37.32
CA GLY A 260 6.49 -15.84 -38.39
C GLY A 260 5.24 -16.60 -38.84
N THR A 261 5.38 -17.34 -39.93
CA THR A 261 4.26 -18.03 -40.59
C THR A 261 4.36 -19.55 -40.52
N GLU A 262 5.46 -20.07 -39.96
CA GLU A 262 5.64 -21.51 -39.84
C GLU A 262 4.70 -22.08 -38.78
N VAL A 263 4.21 -23.29 -39.02
CA VAL A 263 3.24 -23.94 -38.13
C VAL A 263 3.69 -25.35 -37.82
N ASP A 264 3.32 -25.80 -36.63
CA ASP A 264 3.41 -27.21 -36.27
C ASP A 264 2.40 -27.99 -37.11
N ALA A 265 2.90 -28.96 -37.86
CA ALA A 265 2.13 -29.82 -38.73
C ALA A 265 2.60 -31.27 -38.61
N ILE A 266 1.68 -32.20 -38.89
CA ILE A 266 1.98 -33.63 -38.87
C ILE A 266 2.58 -34.03 -40.22
N TYR A 267 3.73 -34.69 -40.17
CA TYR A 267 4.39 -35.32 -41.32
C TYR A 267 4.45 -36.83 -41.11
N TYR A 268 4.66 -37.56 -42.19
CA TYR A 268 4.63 -39.02 -42.26
C TYR A 268 5.95 -39.55 -42.81
N PHE A 269 6.46 -40.64 -42.24
CA PHE A 269 7.76 -41.19 -42.64
C PHE A 269 7.63 -41.89 -43.99
N ASP A 270 8.52 -41.54 -44.90
CA ASP A 270 8.63 -42.07 -46.27
C ASP A 270 9.75 -43.14 -46.27
N PHE A 271 9.34 -44.40 -46.26
CA PHE A 271 10.25 -45.54 -46.05
C PHE A 271 11.09 -45.88 -47.28
N ASP A 272 10.53 -45.71 -48.47
CA ASP A 272 11.18 -46.06 -49.74
C ASP A 272 11.59 -44.84 -50.59
N SER A 273 11.28 -43.64 -50.11
CA SER A 273 11.61 -42.33 -50.69
C SER A 273 10.83 -41.95 -51.95
N ASP A 274 9.60 -42.44 -52.13
CA ASP A 274 8.73 -42.13 -53.29
C ASP A 274 7.97 -40.79 -53.17
N GLY A 275 7.97 -40.17 -51.98
CA GLY A 275 7.28 -38.93 -51.67
C GLY A 275 5.90 -39.10 -51.04
N LEU A 276 5.47 -40.34 -50.80
CA LEU A 276 4.26 -40.72 -50.09
C LEU A 276 4.63 -41.20 -48.68
N GLY A 277 3.78 -40.87 -47.72
CA GLY A 277 4.06 -41.20 -46.33
C GLY A 277 3.22 -42.37 -45.83
N SER A 278 3.82 -43.13 -44.93
CA SER A 278 3.21 -44.24 -44.21
C SER A 278 2.19 -43.81 -43.15
N ASP A 279 1.69 -44.78 -42.38
CA ASP A 279 0.88 -44.54 -41.17
C ASP A 279 1.72 -44.04 -39.96
N ILE A 280 3.05 -44.01 -40.06
CA ILE A 280 3.93 -43.49 -39.00
C ILE A 280 4.05 -41.99 -39.14
N SER A 281 3.59 -41.26 -38.11
CA SER A 281 3.50 -39.81 -38.11
C SER A 281 4.22 -39.15 -36.93
N GLU A 282 4.81 -37.97 -37.16
CA GLU A 282 5.43 -37.11 -36.14
C GLU A 282 5.13 -35.63 -36.43
N GLU A 283 5.12 -34.80 -35.39
CA GLU A 283 4.86 -33.36 -35.51
C GLU A 283 6.19 -32.60 -35.72
N PHE A 284 6.26 -31.80 -36.77
CA PHE A 284 7.38 -30.93 -37.06
C PHE A 284 6.91 -29.50 -37.29
N CYS A 285 7.82 -28.55 -37.08
CA CYS A 285 7.65 -27.21 -37.59
C CYS A 285 7.82 -27.20 -39.12
N SER A 286 6.91 -26.57 -39.86
CA SER A 286 6.96 -26.56 -41.34
C SER A 286 8.27 -26.01 -41.93
N GLY A 287 8.99 -25.16 -41.19
CA GLY A 287 10.30 -24.63 -41.56
C GLY A 287 11.50 -25.52 -41.18
N ALA A 288 11.27 -26.60 -40.41
CA ALA A 288 12.29 -27.51 -39.90
C ALA A 288 11.78 -28.96 -39.85
N VAL A 289 11.57 -29.54 -41.03
CA VAL A 289 11.20 -30.95 -41.20
C VAL A 289 12.45 -31.78 -41.43
N ASP A 290 12.59 -32.89 -40.70
CA ASP A 290 13.73 -33.79 -40.87
C ASP A 290 13.69 -34.53 -42.23
N PRO A 291 14.85 -34.90 -42.81
CA PRO A 291 14.88 -35.67 -44.05
C PRO A 291 14.16 -37.02 -43.92
N GLY A 292 13.39 -37.40 -44.93
CA GLY A 292 12.62 -38.66 -44.96
C GLY A 292 11.18 -38.55 -44.47
N TRP A 293 10.69 -37.33 -44.20
CA TRP A 293 9.31 -37.07 -43.80
C TRP A 293 8.57 -36.25 -44.87
N VAL A 294 7.32 -36.61 -45.14
CA VAL A 294 6.46 -36.00 -46.17
C VAL A 294 5.09 -35.60 -45.59
N SER A 295 4.38 -34.69 -46.25
CA SER A 295 3.17 -34.06 -45.70
C SER A 295 1.87 -34.83 -45.96
N ASN A 296 1.94 -36.11 -46.29
CA ASN A 296 0.78 -36.93 -46.67
C ASN A 296 0.92 -38.35 -46.15
N SER A 297 -0.19 -39.02 -45.86
CA SER A 297 -0.25 -40.43 -45.43
C SER A 297 -0.83 -41.30 -46.55
N SER A 298 -0.30 -41.16 -47.76
CA SER A 298 -0.90 -41.73 -48.98
C SER A 298 -0.13 -42.92 -49.54
N ASP A 299 0.86 -43.42 -48.82
CA ASP A 299 1.57 -44.62 -49.21
C ASP A 299 0.69 -45.86 -48.95
N ILE A 300 0.55 -46.70 -49.97
CA ILE A 300 -0.25 -47.93 -49.89
C ILE A 300 0.64 -49.10 -49.45
N ASP A 301 1.93 -49.05 -49.75
CA ASP A 301 2.91 -50.06 -49.36
C ASP A 301 4.28 -49.41 -49.11
N ASP A 302 4.59 -49.25 -47.82
CA ASP A 302 5.81 -48.62 -47.29
C ASP A 302 7.13 -49.23 -47.82
N ASP A 303 7.11 -50.41 -48.44
CA ASP A 303 8.29 -51.07 -48.99
C ASP A 303 8.32 -51.04 -50.54
N CYS A 304 7.38 -50.33 -51.20
CA CYS A 304 7.16 -50.36 -52.64
C CYS A 304 7.06 -48.98 -53.33
N PHE A 305 8.19 -48.51 -53.88
CA PHE A 305 8.31 -47.17 -54.47
C PHE A 305 7.33 -46.86 -55.61
N SER A 306 6.88 -47.89 -56.35
CA SER A 306 5.93 -47.70 -57.46
C SER A 306 4.47 -47.71 -57.00
N ASN A 307 4.22 -48.19 -55.78
CA ASN A 307 2.90 -48.49 -55.25
C ASN A 307 2.07 -49.44 -56.16
N TYR A 308 2.74 -50.18 -57.05
CA TYR A 308 2.14 -51.14 -57.95
C TYR A 308 2.44 -52.54 -57.45
N LEU A 309 1.47 -53.11 -56.74
CA LEU A 309 1.50 -54.51 -56.31
C LEU A 309 0.83 -55.39 -57.35
N ASP A 310 1.42 -56.55 -57.61
CA ASP A 310 0.78 -57.61 -58.38
C ASP A 310 -0.32 -58.31 -57.56
N CYS A 311 -0.99 -59.31 -58.14
CA CYS A 311 -2.08 -59.99 -57.44
C CYS A 311 -1.65 -60.79 -56.20
N ALA A 312 -0.34 -61.00 -55.99
CA ALA A 312 0.23 -61.70 -54.84
C ALA A 312 0.77 -60.73 -53.78
N GLY A 313 0.60 -59.43 -53.97
CA GLY A 313 1.13 -58.40 -53.07
C GLY A 313 2.64 -58.21 -53.22
N VAL A 314 3.22 -58.56 -54.36
CA VAL A 314 4.65 -58.32 -54.65
C VAL A 314 4.80 -57.01 -55.43
N CYS A 315 5.66 -56.12 -54.93
CA CYS A 315 6.00 -54.86 -55.58
C CYS A 315 6.61 -55.06 -56.97
N ASP A 316 6.04 -54.37 -57.97
CA ASP A 316 6.38 -54.49 -59.39
C ASP A 316 6.45 -55.95 -59.88
N GLY A 317 5.61 -56.81 -59.30
CA GLY A 317 5.52 -58.21 -59.68
C GLY A 317 4.76 -58.41 -61.00
N ASP A 318 4.98 -59.58 -61.61
CA ASP A 318 4.35 -59.97 -62.87
C ASP A 318 3.17 -60.94 -62.66
N ALA A 319 2.72 -61.17 -61.42
CA ALA A 319 1.61 -62.08 -61.16
C ALA A 319 0.29 -61.48 -61.63
N GLU A 320 -0.52 -62.29 -62.30
CA GLU A 320 -1.79 -61.87 -62.88
C GLU A 320 -2.95 -62.76 -62.42
N VAL A 321 -4.14 -62.15 -62.35
CA VAL A 321 -5.37 -62.87 -62.05
C VAL A 321 -5.82 -63.61 -63.31
N LEU A 322 -5.68 -64.92 -63.28
CA LEU A 322 -6.09 -65.83 -64.37
C LEU A 322 -7.32 -66.64 -63.94
N ILE A 323 -7.99 -67.23 -64.93
CA ILE A 323 -9.12 -68.13 -64.71
C ILE A 323 -8.58 -69.55 -64.64
N TYR A 324 -9.02 -70.31 -63.64
CA TYR A 324 -8.75 -71.73 -63.46
C TYR A 324 -10.09 -72.47 -63.31
N TRP A 325 -10.08 -73.78 -63.56
CA TRP A 325 -11.28 -74.62 -63.56
C TRP A 325 -11.15 -75.75 -62.54
N GLU A 326 -12.26 -76.11 -61.88
CA GLU A 326 -12.28 -77.10 -60.79
C GLU A 326 -11.89 -78.48 -61.34
N ASP A 327 -10.83 -79.06 -60.79
CA ASP A 327 -10.32 -80.40 -61.12
C ASP A 327 -10.87 -81.38 -60.06
N ASN A 328 -11.94 -82.08 -60.43
CA ASN A 328 -12.74 -82.88 -59.51
C ASN A 328 -12.15 -84.28 -59.23
N ASP A 329 -11.40 -84.84 -60.18
CA ASP A 329 -10.86 -86.20 -60.09
C ASP A 329 -9.32 -86.27 -60.08
N GLY A 330 -8.65 -85.12 -60.24
CA GLY A 330 -7.23 -84.91 -60.04
C GLY A 330 -6.36 -85.18 -61.25
N ASP A 331 -6.90 -85.09 -62.48
CA ASP A 331 -6.20 -85.38 -63.74
C ASP A 331 -5.52 -84.16 -64.41
N ASP A 332 -5.55 -83.00 -63.74
CA ASP A 332 -5.06 -81.71 -64.21
C ASP A 332 -5.88 -81.12 -65.41
N LEU A 333 -7.07 -81.67 -65.70
CA LEU A 333 -8.06 -81.08 -66.58
C LEU A 333 -9.22 -80.51 -65.76
N GLY A 334 -9.74 -79.37 -66.20
CA GLY A 334 -10.78 -78.67 -65.46
C GLY A 334 -12.16 -78.89 -66.04
N SER A 335 -13.14 -78.97 -65.14
CA SER A 335 -14.57 -78.97 -65.48
C SER A 335 -15.06 -77.63 -66.06
N ASP A 336 -16.35 -77.50 -66.34
CA ASP A 336 -16.98 -76.23 -66.73
C ASP A 336 -17.05 -75.18 -65.57
N ASN A 337 -16.66 -75.55 -64.34
CA ASN A 337 -16.73 -74.67 -63.18
C ASN A 337 -15.45 -73.83 -63.01
N ALA A 338 -15.54 -72.53 -63.29
CA ALA A 338 -14.38 -71.63 -63.34
C ALA A 338 -14.35 -70.59 -62.20
N GLN A 339 -13.16 -70.31 -61.68
CA GLN A 339 -12.90 -69.24 -60.73
C GLN A 339 -11.59 -68.52 -61.04
N SER A 340 -11.49 -67.24 -60.68
CA SER A 340 -10.28 -66.45 -60.86
C SER A 340 -9.36 -66.52 -59.64
N PHE A 341 -8.08 -66.81 -59.86
CA PHE A 341 -7.02 -66.80 -58.85
C PHE A 341 -5.81 -66.01 -59.33
N CYS A 342 -4.99 -65.57 -58.39
CA CYS A 342 -3.65 -65.09 -58.72
C CYS A 342 -2.79 -66.28 -59.15
N ASN A 343 -2.09 -66.19 -60.28
CA ASN A 343 -1.27 -67.30 -60.79
C ASN A 343 -0.11 -67.70 -59.86
N ALA A 344 0.29 -66.82 -58.93
CA ALA A 344 1.27 -67.14 -57.89
C ALA A 344 0.66 -67.87 -56.67
N GLU A 345 -0.67 -67.85 -56.50
CA GLU A 345 -1.38 -68.38 -55.32
C GLU A 345 -2.61 -69.24 -55.70
N VAL A 346 -2.43 -70.16 -56.65
CA VAL A 346 -3.51 -71.06 -57.07
C VAL A 346 -3.66 -72.20 -56.05
N PRO A 347 -4.85 -72.40 -55.44
CA PRO A 347 -5.10 -73.54 -54.55
C PRO A 347 -5.04 -74.88 -55.29
N THR A 348 -4.72 -75.96 -54.58
CA THR A 348 -4.78 -77.33 -55.13
C THR A 348 -6.22 -77.73 -55.51
N GLY A 349 -6.40 -78.49 -56.59
CA GLY A 349 -7.71 -78.91 -57.11
C GLY A 349 -8.27 -78.00 -58.21
N TRP A 350 -7.40 -77.28 -58.92
CA TRP A 350 -7.75 -76.37 -60.00
C TRP A 350 -6.78 -76.56 -61.17
N ALA A 351 -7.30 -76.63 -62.39
CA ALA A 351 -6.58 -76.77 -63.66
C ALA A 351 -6.54 -75.46 -64.47
N GLU A 352 -5.58 -75.36 -65.39
CA GLU A 352 -5.37 -74.19 -66.27
C GLU A 352 -6.25 -74.18 -67.53
N ASN A 353 -7.10 -75.19 -67.70
CA ASN A 353 -7.96 -75.38 -68.87
C ASN A 353 -9.33 -75.92 -68.46
N SER A 354 -10.28 -75.90 -69.40
CA SER A 354 -11.63 -76.46 -69.25
C SER A 354 -11.81 -77.71 -70.13
N ASP A 355 -10.77 -78.52 -70.23
CA ASP A 355 -10.68 -79.59 -71.24
C ASP A 355 -11.09 -80.97 -70.68
N ASP A 356 -11.68 -81.04 -69.48
CA ASP A 356 -12.18 -82.30 -68.95
C ASP A 356 -13.49 -82.72 -69.64
N GLU A 357 -13.50 -83.93 -70.20
CA GLU A 357 -14.68 -84.47 -70.89
C GLU A 357 -15.64 -85.20 -69.93
N ASP A 358 -15.15 -85.67 -68.77
CA ASP A 358 -15.93 -86.25 -67.68
C ASP A 358 -15.31 -85.93 -66.31
N ASP A 359 -15.85 -84.88 -65.68
CA ASP A 359 -15.53 -84.36 -64.34
C ASP A 359 -15.54 -85.37 -63.18
N ASN A 360 -15.82 -86.66 -63.42
CA ASN A 360 -15.80 -87.72 -62.40
C ASN A 360 -14.94 -88.92 -62.80
N CYS A 361 -14.20 -88.83 -63.90
CA CYS A 361 -13.43 -89.92 -64.48
C CYS A 361 -12.06 -89.50 -65.00
N TYR A 362 -11.03 -89.69 -64.17
CA TYR A 362 -9.61 -89.35 -64.44
C TYR A 362 -9.06 -89.78 -65.82
N SER A 363 -9.70 -90.74 -66.49
CA SER A 363 -9.24 -91.28 -67.77
C SER A 363 -10.13 -90.92 -68.96
N ASN A 364 -11.34 -90.39 -68.73
CA ASN A 364 -12.39 -90.18 -69.73
C ASN A 364 -12.81 -91.44 -70.52
N PHE A 365 -12.40 -92.64 -70.06
CA PHE A 365 -12.78 -93.91 -70.67
C PHE A 365 -13.80 -94.64 -69.81
N HIS A 366 -14.97 -94.91 -70.39
CA HIS A 366 -16.00 -95.76 -69.81
C HIS A 366 -16.02 -97.13 -70.49
N ASP A 367 -16.45 -98.14 -69.75
CA ASP A 367 -16.78 -99.43 -70.33
C ASP A 367 -18.15 -99.42 -71.03
N CYS A 368 -18.58 -100.57 -71.59
CA CYS A 368 -19.88 -100.61 -72.28
C CYS A 368 -21.09 -100.44 -71.34
N ALA A 369 -20.90 -100.46 -70.01
CA ALA A 369 -21.93 -100.22 -69.01
C ALA A 369 -21.99 -98.74 -68.58
N GLY A 370 -21.04 -97.91 -69.02
CA GLY A 370 -20.94 -96.49 -68.67
C GLY A 370 -20.16 -96.22 -67.38
N GLU A 371 -19.52 -97.22 -66.79
CA GLU A 371 -18.69 -97.06 -65.59
C GLU A 371 -17.27 -96.60 -65.98
N CYS A 372 -16.76 -95.56 -65.31
CA CYS A 372 -15.41 -95.04 -65.54
C CYS A 372 -14.36 -96.11 -65.24
N ASN A 373 -13.46 -96.37 -66.21
CA ASN A 373 -12.47 -97.46 -66.15
C ASN A 373 -13.08 -98.83 -65.82
N GLY A 374 -14.34 -99.05 -66.18
CA GLY A 374 -15.02 -100.31 -65.97
C GLY A 374 -14.46 -101.45 -66.85
N SER A 375 -14.92 -102.67 -66.61
CA SER A 375 -14.43 -103.87 -67.30
C SER A 375 -15.45 -104.53 -68.25
N ALA A 376 -16.65 -103.98 -68.40
CA ALA A 376 -17.68 -104.52 -69.27
C ALA A 376 -17.31 -104.43 -70.77
N GLN A 377 -17.67 -105.47 -71.54
CA GLN A 377 -17.37 -105.70 -72.95
C GLN A 377 -18.62 -106.09 -73.75
N LEU A 378 -18.64 -105.77 -75.04
CA LEU A 378 -19.69 -106.22 -75.97
C LEU A 378 -19.47 -107.70 -76.35
N ILE A 379 -20.52 -108.51 -76.22
CA ILE A 379 -20.55 -109.92 -76.64
C ILE A 379 -21.57 -110.10 -77.78
N THR A 380 -21.21 -110.88 -78.81
CA THR A 380 -22.04 -111.14 -79.99
C THR A 380 -22.88 -112.42 -79.85
N TYR A 381 -24.16 -112.35 -80.18
CA TYR A 381 -25.14 -113.44 -80.20
C TYR A 381 -25.77 -113.60 -81.59
N CYS A 382 -26.23 -114.81 -81.94
CA CYS A 382 -26.91 -115.15 -83.20
C CYS A 382 -28.25 -115.88 -82.97
N ALA A 383 -29.21 -115.73 -83.89
CA ALA A 383 -30.52 -116.37 -83.79
C ALA A 383 -30.48 -117.85 -84.24
N ASP A 384 -31.04 -118.75 -83.42
CA ASP A 384 -31.28 -120.16 -83.72
C ASP A 384 -32.72 -120.33 -84.25
N THR A 385 -32.86 -120.59 -85.55
CA THR A 385 -34.16 -120.57 -86.25
C THR A 385 -34.75 -121.97 -86.48
N ASP A 386 -33.93 -123.02 -86.47
CA ASP A 386 -34.32 -124.42 -86.66
C ASP A 386 -34.16 -125.29 -85.40
N SER A 387 -33.82 -124.66 -84.27
CA SER A 387 -33.77 -125.26 -82.93
C SER A 387 -32.76 -126.40 -82.81
N ASP A 388 -31.61 -126.24 -83.48
CA ASP A 388 -30.49 -127.18 -83.39
C ASP A 388 -29.39 -126.71 -82.42
N GLU A 389 -29.64 -125.62 -81.69
CA GLU A 389 -28.73 -124.97 -80.73
C GLU A 389 -27.48 -124.35 -81.37
N LEU A 390 -27.48 -124.12 -82.70
CA LEU A 390 -26.40 -123.43 -83.42
C LEU A 390 -26.90 -122.10 -84.01
N GLY A 391 -26.10 -121.04 -83.84
CA GLY A 391 -26.46 -119.70 -84.28
C GLY A 391 -26.37 -119.59 -85.81
N ASN A 392 -27.41 -119.07 -86.46
CA ASN A 392 -27.41 -118.95 -87.92
C ASN A 392 -26.50 -117.78 -88.37
N PRO A 393 -25.46 -118.03 -89.19
CA PRO A 393 -24.63 -116.95 -89.73
C PRO A 393 -25.45 -115.90 -90.49
N GLY A 394 -25.20 -114.61 -90.25
CA GLY A 394 -25.93 -113.49 -90.84
C GLY A 394 -27.11 -112.97 -90.00
N THR A 395 -27.21 -113.38 -88.72
CA THR A 395 -28.23 -112.90 -87.75
C THR A 395 -27.62 -112.22 -86.52
N GLU A 396 -26.40 -111.71 -86.61
CA GLU A 396 -25.60 -111.22 -85.48
C GLU A 396 -26.19 -109.97 -84.78
N ALA A 397 -26.17 -109.95 -83.43
CA ALA A 397 -26.43 -108.77 -82.59
C ALA A 397 -25.50 -108.73 -81.37
N GLU A 398 -25.08 -107.55 -80.93
CA GLU A 398 -24.17 -107.36 -79.79
C GLU A 398 -24.90 -106.86 -78.55
N TYR A 399 -24.48 -107.36 -77.39
CA TYR A 399 -25.01 -106.99 -76.08
C TYR A 399 -23.87 -106.82 -75.07
N CYS A 400 -23.93 -105.77 -74.24
CA CYS A 400 -22.92 -105.50 -73.22
C CYS A 400 -23.03 -106.51 -72.06
N ASN A 401 -21.91 -107.11 -71.65
CA ASN A 401 -21.88 -107.99 -70.49
C ASN A 401 -21.75 -107.16 -69.21
N THR A 402 -22.89 -106.86 -68.62
CA THR A 402 -22.91 -106.20 -67.31
C THR A 402 -22.77 -107.26 -66.21
N GLU A 403 -22.33 -106.87 -65.02
CA GLU A 403 -22.47 -107.75 -63.86
C GLU A 403 -23.96 -107.93 -63.54
N CYS A 404 -24.44 -109.18 -63.56
CA CYS A 404 -25.86 -109.43 -63.26
C CYS A 404 -26.10 -109.41 -61.75
N SER A 405 -27.32 -109.02 -61.39
CA SER A 405 -27.74 -108.91 -59.99
C SER A 405 -27.75 -110.27 -59.27
N GLY A 406 -26.64 -110.63 -58.60
CA GLY A 406 -26.57 -111.76 -57.67
C GLY A 406 -25.70 -112.96 -58.07
N ILE A 407 -24.83 -112.84 -59.08
CA ILE A 407 -23.79 -113.83 -59.42
C ILE A 407 -22.50 -113.07 -59.79
N GLU A 408 -21.33 -113.45 -59.24
CA GLU A 408 -20.00 -112.96 -59.71
C GLU A 408 -19.61 -113.64 -61.03
N ASP A 409 -20.44 -113.50 -62.05
CA ASP A 409 -20.14 -113.86 -63.43
C ASP A 409 -20.80 -112.81 -64.33
N PHE A 410 -20.06 -112.37 -65.35
CA PHE A 410 -20.58 -111.47 -66.37
C PHE A 410 -21.69 -112.18 -67.15
N CYS A 411 -22.86 -111.54 -67.25
CA CYS A 411 -23.91 -112.05 -68.11
C CYS A 411 -24.64 -110.93 -68.85
N VAL A 412 -25.38 -111.35 -69.87
CA VAL A 412 -26.19 -110.45 -70.67
C VAL A 412 -27.64 -110.64 -70.25
N GLU A 413 -28.18 -109.71 -69.45
CA GLU A 413 -29.54 -109.82 -68.88
C GLU A 413 -30.68 -109.80 -69.92
N SER A 414 -30.41 -109.41 -71.17
CA SER A 414 -31.42 -109.10 -72.18
C SER A 414 -31.23 -109.76 -73.54
N VAL A 415 -30.65 -110.97 -73.58
CA VAL A 415 -30.65 -111.79 -74.81
C VAL A 415 -32.06 -112.35 -75.04
N PRO A 416 -32.72 -112.10 -76.18
CA PRO A 416 -34.04 -112.65 -76.47
C PRO A 416 -34.02 -114.18 -76.59
N ASP A 417 -35.11 -114.85 -76.16
CA ASP A 417 -35.25 -116.30 -76.32
C ASP A 417 -35.09 -116.72 -77.80
N GLY A 418 -34.29 -117.76 -78.05
CA GLY A 418 -33.95 -118.24 -79.40
C GLY A 418 -32.64 -117.67 -79.96
N TRP A 419 -31.81 -117.03 -79.14
CA TRP A 419 -30.47 -116.57 -79.50
C TRP A 419 -29.40 -117.33 -78.71
N VAL A 420 -28.29 -117.67 -79.36
CA VAL A 420 -27.15 -118.40 -78.78
C VAL A 420 -25.86 -117.60 -78.96
N GLU A 421 -24.92 -117.80 -78.03
CA GLU A 421 -23.60 -117.15 -78.07
C GLU A 421 -22.72 -117.86 -79.11
N GLY A 422 -22.19 -117.09 -80.07
CA GLY A 422 -21.46 -117.65 -81.22
C GLY A 422 -22.37 -118.08 -82.38
N CYS A 423 -21.82 -118.02 -83.60
CA CYS A 423 -22.58 -118.12 -84.85
C CYS A 423 -22.06 -119.26 -85.76
N ASP A 424 -21.58 -120.35 -85.16
CA ASP A 424 -20.90 -121.46 -85.84
C ASP A 424 -21.68 -122.78 -85.80
#